data_AF-A0A7Y0HYH1-F1
#
_entry.id   AF-A0A7Y0HYH1-F1
#
_cell.length_a   1.000
_cell.length_b   1.000
_cell.length_c   1.000
_cell.angle_alpha   90.00
_cell.angle_beta   90.00
_cell.angle_gamma   90.00
#
_symmetry.space_group_name_H-M   'P 1'
#
loop_
_entity.id
_entity.type
_entity.pdbx_description
1 polymer ?
#
loop_
_entity_poly.entity_id
_entity_poly.type
_entity_poly.pdbx_seq_one_letter_code
_entity_poly.pdbx_strand_id
1 'polypeptide(L)'
;MALNKQVQFVHQDKTEPGQIIEQVAVFDADGNPVDITAGGGSSVTSVKATGLAAGATPTAALADGVLTLGIPAGATGPAGPAGAAGARGATGPAGPAGVAGAAGKSVTGLALTTDASGKVTGGTVTFSDKTTAAITVTTATA
;
A
#
# COMPACT_ATOMS: atom_id res chain seq x y z
N MET A 1 32.78 11.18 -33.12
CA MET A 1 32.43 12.25 -34.06
C MET A 1 32.14 11.62 -35.42
N ALA A 2 31.13 12.14 -36.11
CA ALA A 2 30.65 11.78 -37.45
C ALA A 2 29.88 10.43 -37.52
N LEU A 3 28.76 10.31 -38.22
CA LEU A 3 28.56 10.65 -39.64
C LEU A 3 27.18 11.28 -39.91
N ASN A 4 27.17 12.33 -40.73
CA ASN A 4 25.98 13.05 -41.17
C ASN A 4 25.16 12.17 -42.14
N LYS A 5 23.93 11.80 -41.79
CA LYS A 5 22.95 11.37 -42.78
C LYS A 5 22.60 12.58 -43.65
N GLN A 6 23.03 12.59 -44.90
CA GLN A 6 22.86 13.72 -45.81
C GLN A 6 21.62 13.51 -46.69
N VAL A 7 20.72 14.50 -46.69
CA VAL A 7 19.66 14.61 -47.69
C VAL A 7 20.20 15.50 -48.80
N GLN A 8 20.38 14.96 -50.00
CA GLN A 8 20.83 15.73 -51.16
C GLN A 8 19.69 15.85 -52.16
N PHE A 9 19.40 17.08 -52.57
CA PHE A 9 18.58 17.34 -53.75
C PHE A 9 19.48 17.14 -54.97
N VAL A 10 19.27 16.05 -55.69
CA VAL A 10 20.06 15.73 -56.88
C VAL A 10 19.28 16.17 -58.11
N HIS A 11 19.87 17.03 -58.93
CA HIS A 11 19.36 17.30 -60.29
C HIS A 11 19.91 16.19 -61.19
N GLN A 12 19.05 15.28 -61.63
CA GLN A 12 19.39 14.28 -62.64
C GLN A 12 18.64 14.62 -63.92
N ASP A 13 19.38 14.86 -65.01
CA ASP A 13 18.81 14.90 -66.35
C ASP A 13 18.39 13.47 -66.72
N LYS A 14 17.10 13.25 -66.96
CA LYS A 14 16.61 11.95 -67.45
C LYS A 14 17.12 11.72 -68.88
N THR A 15 17.19 10.46 -69.31
CA THR A 15 17.67 10.05 -70.65
C THR A 15 16.83 10.59 -71.81
N GLU A 16 15.67 11.22 -71.54
CA GLU A 16 14.82 11.89 -72.52
C GLU A 16 14.96 13.43 -72.41
N PRO A 17 15.18 14.17 -73.53
CA PRO A 17 15.40 15.61 -73.48
C PRO A 17 14.22 16.37 -72.87
N GLY A 18 14.46 17.08 -71.76
CA GLY A 18 13.49 17.99 -71.12
C GLY A 18 12.72 17.43 -69.92
N GLN A 19 12.97 16.19 -69.48
CA GLN A 19 12.43 15.68 -68.21
C GLN A 19 13.44 15.90 -67.07
N ILE A 20 13.09 16.77 -66.13
CA ILE A 20 13.75 16.90 -64.83
C ILE A 20 13.04 15.98 -63.82
N ILE A 21 13.80 15.16 -63.11
CA ILE A 21 13.33 14.44 -61.92
C ILE A 21 13.94 15.10 -60.68
N GLU A 22 13.16 15.91 -59.95
CA GLU A 22 13.53 16.36 -58.61
C GLU A 22 13.36 15.18 -57.65
N GLN A 23 14.43 14.41 -57.41
CA GLN A 23 14.41 13.26 -56.53
C GLN A 23 15.18 13.54 -55.25
N VAL A 24 14.52 13.31 -54.10
CA VAL A 24 15.18 13.27 -52.80
C VAL A 24 15.86 11.90 -52.67
N ALA A 25 17.19 11.88 -52.69
CA ALA A 25 17.99 10.67 -52.47
C ALA A 25 18.46 10.65 -51.01
N VAL A 26 18.27 9.51 -50.35
CA VAL A 26 18.79 9.23 -49.01
C VAL A 26 20.02 8.37 -49.17
N PHE A 27 21.14 8.73 -48.54
CA PHE A 27 22.38 7.95 -48.58
C PHE A 27 22.66 7.34 -47.21
N ASP A 28 23.26 6.14 -47.21
CA ASP A 28 23.72 5.49 -45.98
C ASP A 28 25.02 6.11 -45.48
N ALA A 29 25.57 5.57 -44.38
CA ALA A 29 26.81 6.05 -43.80
C ALA A 29 28.02 5.88 -44.74
N ASP A 30 27.95 4.95 -45.69
CA ASP A 30 29.02 4.65 -46.63
C ASP A 30 28.85 5.43 -47.95
N GLY A 31 27.81 6.28 -48.04
CA GLY A 31 27.52 7.09 -49.21
C GLY A 31 26.81 6.33 -50.33
N ASN A 32 26.30 5.12 -50.07
CA ASN A 32 25.50 4.38 -51.04
C ASN A 32 24.06 4.91 -51.02
N PRO A 33 23.40 5.03 -52.19
CA PRO A 33 22.00 5.39 -52.24
C PRO A 33 21.18 4.31 -51.53
N VAL A 34 20.43 4.72 -50.51
CA VAL A 34 19.42 3.90 -49.85
C VAL A 34 18.27 3.79 -50.80
N ASP A 35 18.06 2.59 -51.35
CA ASP A 35 16.89 2.31 -52.17
C ASP A 35 15.64 2.29 -51.28
N ILE A 36 14.97 3.45 -51.19
CA ILE A 36 13.68 3.62 -50.54
C ILE A 36 12.54 2.89 -51.28
N THR A 37 12.84 2.27 -52.42
CA THR A 37 11.90 1.64 -53.37
C THR A 37 12.01 0.12 -53.41
N ALA A 38 12.99 -0.48 -52.70
CA ALA A 38 13.33 -1.91 -52.75
C ALA A 38 12.26 -2.87 -52.18
N GLY A 39 11.08 -2.36 -51.83
CA GLY A 39 9.84 -3.12 -51.71
C GLY A 39 8.92 -2.84 -52.90
N GLY A 40 9.25 -3.35 -54.09
CA GLY A 40 8.32 -3.41 -55.22
C GLY A 40 7.68 -2.07 -55.66
N GLY A 41 8.43 -0.98 -55.77
CA GLY A 41 7.96 0.21 -56.50
C GLY A 41 7.04 1.16 -55.73
N SER A 42 6.76 0.91 -54.45
CA SER A 42 5.90 1.79 -53.67
C SER A 42 6.71 2.97 -53.09
N SER A 43 6.71 4.12 -53.76
CA SER A 43 7.07 5.38 -53.12
C SER A 43 6.22 5.55 -51.85
N VAL A 44 6.80 6.03 -50.75
CA VAL A 44 6.02 6.37 -49.56
C VAL A 44 5.16 7.59 -49.91
N THR A 45 3.88 7.36 -50.18
CA THR A 45 2.89 8.39 -50.48
C THR A 45 2.27 8.98 -49.22
N SER A 46 2.27 8.22 -48.13
CA SER A 46 1.79 8.68 -46.81
C SER A 46 2.41 7.90 -45.65
N VAL A 47 2.34 8.48 -44.45
CA VAL A 47 2.81 7.88 -43.21
C VAL A 47 1.65 7.76 -42.23
N LYS A 48 1.45 6.56 -41.69
CA LYS A 48 0.44 6.26 -40.68
C LYS A 48 1.10 5.83 -39.38
N ALA A 49 0.72 6.45 -38.27
CA ALA A 49 1.06 5.97 -36.94
C ALA A 49 -0.10 5.14 -36.36
N THR A 50 0.22 3.99 -35.77
CA THR A 50 -0.77 3.13 -35.09
C THR A 50 -0.31 2.89 -33.65
N GLY A 51 -1.20 3.10 -32.68
CA GLY A 51 -0.93 2.78 -31.29
C GLY A 51 -0.85 1.27 -31.08
N LEU A 52 0.14 0.81 -30.32
CA LEU A 52 0.29 -0.57 -29.86
C LEU A 52 0.06 -0.64 -28.34
N ALA A 53 -0.21 -1.85 -27.84
CA ALA A 53 -0.27 -2.11 -26.41
C ALA A 53 1.07 -1.76 -25.72
N ALA A 54 1.00 -1.42 -24.42
CA ALA A 54 2.20 -1.17 -23.62
C ALA A 54 3.10 -2.42 -23.60
N GLY A 55 4.40 -2.22 -23.85
CA GLY A 55 5.39 -3.31 -23.91
C GLY A 55 5.41 -4.08 -25.23
N ALA A 56 4.56 -3.75 -26.21
CA ALA A 56 4.67 -4.31 -27.55
C ALA A 56 5.98 -3.89 -28.23
N THR A 57 6.54 -4.76 -29.06
CA THR A 57 7.71 -4.44 -29.89
C THR A 57 7.34 -3.36 -30.91
N PRO A 58 8.13 -2.27 -31.04
CA PRO A 58 7.94 -1.29 -32.10
C PRO A 58 7.95 -1.96 -33.47
N THR A 59 7.06 -1.53 -34.37
CA THR A 59 6.97 -2.09 -35.72
C THR A 59 7.07 -1.00 -36.78
N ALA A 60 7.59 -1.36 -37.95
CA ALA A 60 7.58 -0.55 -39.15
C ALA A 60 7.27 -1.46 -40.34
N ALA A 61 6.25 -1.12 -41.12
CA ALA A 61 5.84 -1.87 -42.30
C ALA A 61 5.52 -0.93 -43.45
N LEU A 62 5.94 -1.28 -44.66
CA LEU A 62 5.61 -0.57 -45.88
C LEU A 62 4.74 -1.48 -46.75
N ALA A 63 3.53 -1.02 -47.05
CA ALA A 63 2.59 -1.70 -47.96
C ALA A 63 1.78 -0.65 -48.72
N ASP A 64 1.56 -0.86 -50.02
CA ASP A 64 0.75 0.01 -50.89
C ASP A 64 1.09 1.52 -50.80
N GLY A 65 2.38 1.83 -50.63
CA GLY A 65 2.87 3.21 -50.48
C GLY A 65 2.63 3.87 -49.12
N VAL A 66 2.07 3.15 -48.14
CA VAL A 66 1.86 3.65 -46.77
C VAL A 66 2.90 3.06 -45.82
N LEU A 67 3.74 3.92 -45.24
CA LEU A 67 4.61 3.53 -44.13
C LEU A 67 3.80 3.54 -42.85
N THR A 68 3.57 2.36 -42.27
CA THR A 68 2.89 2.20 -40.98
C THR A 68 3.90 2.01 -39.85
N LEU A 69 3.88 2.92 -38.88
CA LEU A 69 4.70 2.88 -37.67
C LEU A 69 3.84 2.45 -36.48
N GLY A 70 4.22 1.35 -35.82
CA GLY A 70 3.59 0.89 -34.59
C GLY A 70 4.30 1.47 -33.37
N ILE A 71 3.58 2.29 -32.61
CA ILE A 71 4.11 3.02 -31.45
C ILE A 71 3.51 2.41 -30.17
N PRO A 72 4.30 1.71 -29.32
CA PRO A 72 3.80 1.19 -28.06
C PRO A 72 3.42 2.31 -27.10
N ALA A 73 2.31 2.10 -26.39
CA ALA A 73 1.93 2.96 -25.28
C ALA A 73 3.02 2.95 -24.19
N GLY A 74 3.13 4.06 -23.46
CA GLY A 74 3.98 4.12 -22.28
C GLY A 74 3.56 3.08 -21.23
N ALA A 75 4.52 2.63 -20.42
CA ALA A 75 4.22 1.75 -19.31
C ALA A 75 3.22 2.42 -18.35
N THR A 76 2.30 1.64 -17.78
CA THR A 76 1.47 2.12 -16.67
C THR A 76 2.37 2.56 -15.52
N GLY A 77 2.06 3.70 -14.90
CA GLY A 77 2.78 4.17 -13.73
C GLY A 77 2.73 3.18 -12.56
N PRO A 78 3.67 3.27 -11.60
CA PRO A 78 3.62 2.43 -10.41
C PRO A 78 2.33 2.67 -9.62
N ALA A 79 1.90 1.67 -8.84
CA ALA A 79 0.84 1.86 -7.87
C ALA A 79 1.20 3.01 -6.90
N GLY A 80 0.20 3.79 -6.50
CA GLY A 80 0.38 4.83 -5.49
C GLY A 80 0.83 4.24 -4.14
N PRO A 81 1.43 5.06 -3.25
CA PRO A 81 1.81 4.61 -1.92
C PRO A 81 0.57 4.16 -1.12
N ALA A 82 0.77 3.22 -0.19
CA ALA A 82 -0.28 2.84 0.75
C ALA A 82 -0.72 4.08 1.58
N GLY A 83 -2.01 4.15 1.91
CA GLY A 83 -2.53 5.19 2.80
C GLY A 83 -1.92 5.10 4.20
N ALA A 84 -1.89 6.23 4.92
CA ALA A 84 -1.45 6.26 6.32
C ALA A 84 -2.32 5.36 7.21
N ALA A 85 -1.71 4.73 8.21
CA ALA A 85 -2.46 3.99 9.23
C ALA A 85 -3.44 4.93 9.95
N GLY A 86 -4.64 4.42 10.27
CA GLY A 86 -5.61 5.16 11.06
C GLY A 86 -5.08 5.53 12.45
N ALA A 87 -5.57 6.64 13.01
CA ALA A 87 -5.22 7.04 14.36
C ALA A 87 -5.63 5.96 15.38
N ARG A 88 -4.81 5.76 16.42
CA ARG A 88 -5.17 4.89 17.55
C ARG A 88 -6.45 5.43 18.21
N GLY A 89 -7.39 4.55 18.51
CA GLY A 89 -8.60 4.91 19.26
C GLY A 89 -8.27 5.53 20.63
N ALA A 90 -9.13 6.42 21.11
CA ALA A 90 -8.99 7.02 22.42
C ALA A 90 -9.01 5.95 23.52
N THR A 91 -8.26 6.17 24.60
CA THR A 91 -8.37 5.37 25.82
C THR A 91 -9.80 5.47 26.36
N GLY A 92 -10.37 4.34 26.80
CA GLY A 92 -11.71 4.33 27.41
C GLY A 92 -11.78 5.19 28.68
N PRO A 93 -12.99 5.59 29.11
CA PRO A 93 -13.17 6.34 30.35
C PRO A 93 -12.68 5.53 31.56
N ALA A 94 -12.22 6.22 32.60
CA ALA A 94 -11.96 5.59 33.89
C ALA A 94 -13.24 4.89 34.41
N GLY A 95 -13.08 3.75 35.07
CA GLY A 95 -14.19 3.05 35.72
C GLY A 95 -14.79 3.89 36.86
N PRO A 96 -16.04 3.61 37.28
CA PRO A 96 -16.65 4.28 38.41
C PRO A 96 -15.85 3.99 39.70
N ALA A 97 -15.89 4.94 40.64
CA ALA A 97 -15.34 4.72 41.97
C ALA A 97 -16.06 3.54 42.65
N GLY A 98 -15.30 2.74 43.43
CA GLY A 98 -15.87 1.67 44.25
C GLY A 98 -16.81 2.23 45.33
N VAL A 99 -17.79 1.42 45.73
CA VAL A 99 -18.67 1.77 46.86
C VAL A 99 -17.85 1.86 48.15
N ALA A 100 -18.20 2.81 49.01
CA ALA A 100 -17.61 2.89 50.34
C ALA A 100 -17.90 1.60 51.14
N GLY A 101 -16.93 1.14 51.92
CA GLY A 101 -17.10 0.00 52.82
C GLY A 101 -18.13 0.29 53.91
N ALA A 102 -18.77 -0.77 54.44
CA ALA A 102 -19.67 -0.64 55.58
C ALA A 102 -18.92 -0.09 56.80
N ALA A 103 -19.60 0.73 57.61
CA ALA A 103 -19.05 1.19 58.89
C ALA A 103 -18.72 0.00 59.81
N GLY A 104 -17.62 0.10 60.56
CA GLY A 104 -17.26 -0.89 61.57
C GLY A 104 -18.29 -0.94 62.71
N LYS A 105 -18.49 -2.13 63.29
CA LYS A 105 -19.40 -2.32 64.42
C LYS A 105 -18.64 -2.16 65.73
N SER A 106 -19.15 -1.33 66.63
CA SER A 106 -18.61 -1.23 68.00
C SER A 106 -19.14 -2.37 68.85
N VAL A 107 -18.39 -2.75 69.90
CA VAL A 107 -18.85 -3.74 70.88
C VAL A 107 -19.69 -3.06 71.96
N THR A 108 -20.86 -3.60 72.24
CA THR A 108 -21.81 -3.07 73.24
C THR A 108 -21.99 -3.99 74.44
N GLY A 109 -21.60 -5.25 74.34
CA GLY A 109 -21.67 -6.20 75.44
C GLY A 109 -20.75 -7.40 75.27
N LEU A 110 -20.27 -7.91 76.39
CA LEU A 110 -19.54 -9.18 76.49
C LEU A 110 -20.20 -10.02 77.57
N ALA A 111 -20.46 -11.29 77.25
CA ALA A 111 -20.82 -12.30 78.23
C ALA A 111 -19.82 -13.45 78.15
N LEU A 112 -19.28 -13.88 79.30
CA LEU A 112 -18.34 -14.98 79.39
C LEU A 112 -19.03 -16.18 80.04
N THR A 113 -18.74 -17.38 79.54
CA THR A 113 -19.19 -18.62 80.16
C THR A 113 -18.02 -19.25 80.90
N THR A 114 -18.24 -19.59 82.17
CA THR A 114 -17.26 -20.27 83.03
C THR A 114 -17.75 -21.67 83.38
N ASP A 115 -16.83 -22.60 83.56
CA ASP A 115 -17.15 -23.91 84.15
C ASP A 115 -17.27 -23.83 85.68
N ALA A 116 -17.58 -24.96 86.32
CA ALA A 116 -17.73 -25.06 87.77
C ALA A 116 -16.44 -24.76 88.57
N SER A 117 -15.28 -24.74 87.90
CA SER A 117 -13.99 -24.38 88.48
C SER A 117 -13.64 -22.89 88.30
N GLY A 118 -14.51 -22.12 87.64
CA GLY A 118 -14.30 -20.70 87.36
C GLY A 118 -13.49 -20.42 86.09
N LYS A 119 -13.13 -21.45 85.31
CA LYS A 119 -12.37 -21.29 84.07
C LYS A 119 -13.29 -20.90 82.92
N VAL A 120 -12.87 -19.92 82.12
CA VAL A 120 -13.62 -19.50 80.92
C VAL A 120 -13.61 -20.62 79.87
N THR A 121 -14.79 -20.99 79.38
CA THR A 121 -15.03 -22.03 78.37
C THR A 121 -15.58 -21.46 77.06
N GLY A 122 -15.97 -20.19 77.05
CA GLY A 122 -16.55 -19.53 75.89
C GLY A 122 -17.04 -18.13 76.22
N GLY A 123 -17.74 -17.53 75.27
CA GLY A 123 -18.46 -16.28 75.48
C GLY A 123 -19.23 -15.85 74.25
N THR A 124 -19.95 -14.75 74.38
CA THR A 124 -20.60 -14.07 73.27
C THR A 124 -20.26 -12.59 73.30
N VAL A 125 -19.91 -12.03 72.15
CA VAL A 125 -19.81 -10.59 71.95
C VAL A 125 -21.08 -10.09 71.30
N THR A 126 -21.58 -8.94 71.76
CA THR A 126 -22.71 -8.22 71.17
C THR A 126 -22.20 -6.95 70.52
N PHE A 127 -22.57 -6.74 69.27
CA PHE A 127 -22.21 -5.56 68.49
C PHE A 127 -23.28 -4.47 68.56
N SER A 128 -22.94 -3.26 68.11
CA SER A 128 -23.83 -2.10 68.08
C SER A 128 -25.08 -2.27 67.22
N ASP A 129 -25.07 -3.20 66.27
CA ASP A 129 -26.23 -3.58 65.45
C ASP A 129 -27.07 -4.71 66.07
N LYS A 130 -26.80 -5.10 67.32
CA LYS A 130 -27.42 -6.20 68.06
C LYS A 130 -27.12 -7.60 67.52
N THR A 131 -26.24 -7.73 66.51
CA THR A 131 -25.73 -9.04 66.12
C THR A 131 -24.79 -9.57 67.20
N THR A 132 -24.75 -10.90 67.35
CA THR A 132 -23.87 -11.57 68.29
C THR A 132 -22.91 -12.51 67.58
N ALA A 133 -21.71 -12.68 68.13
CA ALA A 133 -20.75 -13.67 67.67
C ALA A 133 -20.20 -14.46 68.86
N ALA A 134 -19.90 -15.74 68.63
CA ALA A 134 -19.31 -16.61 69.64
C ALA A 134 -17.82 -16.30 69.81
N ILE A 135 -17.39 -16.26 71.08
CA ILE A 135 -16.00 -16.26 71.47
C ILE A 135 -15.62 -17.71 71.76
N THR A 136 -14.81 -18.30 70.89
CA THR A 136 -14.31 -19.66 71.06
C THR A 136 -13.08 -19.64 71.96
N VAL A 137 -13.09 -20.43 73.04
CA VAL A 137 -11.93 -20.63 73.91
C VAL A 137 -11.29 -21.97 73.59
N THR A 138 -10.07 -21.94 73.09
CA THR A 138 -9.22 -23.12 72.89
C THR A 138 -8.17 -23.17 73.99
N THR A 139 -8.13 -24.27 74.75
CA THR A 139 -7.03 -24.54 75.68
C THR A 139 -5.94 -25.30 74.96
N ALA A 140 -4.71 -24.78 74.98
CA ALA A 140 -3.54 -25.59 74.65
C ALA A 140 -3.39 -26.67 75.74
N THR A 141 -3.27 -27.94 75.33
CA THR A 141 -2.89 -29.03 76.23
C THR A 141 -1.45 -28.79 76.67
N ALA A 142 -1.21 -28.80 77.99
CA ALA A 142 0.13 -28.66 78.57
C ALA A 142 0.98 -29.92 78.33
#